data_AF-A0A925WAN8-F1
#
_entry.id   AF-A0A925WAN8-F1
#
_cell.length_a   1.000
_cell.length_b   1.000
_cell.length_c   1.000
_cell.angle_alpha   90.00
_cell.angle_beta   90.00
_cell.angle_gamma   90.00
#
_symmetry.space_group_name_H-M   'P 1'
#
loop_
_entity.id
_entity.type
_entity.pdbx_description
1 polymer ?
#
loop_
_entity_poly.entity_id
_entity_poly.type
_entity_poly.pdbx_seq_one_letter_code
_entity_poly.pdbx_strand_id
1 'polypeptide(L)' 'MKIKNLFAFSLGILLAWVATADAQPFAIDWHTIDGGGGTSTGGVYSVSGTIGQPDAGRMSGGNYSIDGGFWGIIAVV' A
#
# COMPACT_ATOMS: atom_id res chain seq x y z
N MET A 1 27.51 -10.76 -49.67
CA MET A 1 27.61 -9.65 -48.68
C MET A 1 28.97 -9.74 -47.99
N LYS A 2 29.72 -8.63 -47.82
CA LYS A 2 31.04 -8.66 -47.17
C LYS A 2 30.88 -8.96 -45.67
N ILE A 3 31.81 -9.71 -45.07
CA ILE A 3 31.73 -10.18 -43.66
C ILE A 3 31.51 -9.03 -42.64
N LYS A 4 32.06 -7.84 -42.93
CA LYS A 4 31.90 -6.63 -42.10
C LYS A 4 30.45 -6.15 -42.01
N ASN A 5 29.67 -6.33 -43.08
CA ASN A 5 28.26 -5.92 -43.12
C ASN A 5 27.38 -6.91 -42.34
N LEU A 6 27.81 -8.17 -42.21
CA LEU A 6 27.11 -9.18 -41.41
C LEU A 6 27.21 -8.87 -39.92
N PHE A 7 28.41 -8.47 -39.44
CA PHE A 7 28.61 -8.04 -38.06
C PHE A 7 27.83 -6.78 -37.69
N ALA A 8 27.78 -5.79 -38.59
CA ALA A 8 27.01 -4.58 -38.37
C ALA A 8 25.51 -4.88 -38.26
N PHE A 9 25.01 -5.81 -39.09
CA PHE A 9 23.60 -6.22 -39.07
C PHE A 9 23.24 -6.99 -37.79
N SER A 10 24.09 -7.94 -37.36
CA SER A 10 23.88 -8.66 -36.10
C SER A 10 23.92 -7.74 -34.87
N LEU A 11 24.80 -6.73 -34.88
CA LEU A 11 24.86 -5.74 -33.81
C LEU A 11 23.61 -4.85 -33.79
N GLY A 12 23.11 -4.45 -34.96
CA GLY A 12 21.87 -3.69 -35.08
C GLY A 12 20.66 -4.44 -34.53
N ILE A 13 20.57 -5.75 -34.79
CA ILE A 13 19.51 -6.61 -34.22
C ILE A 13 19.65 -6.68 -32.70
N LEU A 14 20.85 -6.93 -32.17
CA LEU A 14 21.06 -7.01 -30.72
C LEU A 14 20.65 -5.72 -29.99
N LEU A 15 20.99 -4.57 -30.56
CA LEU A 15 20.63 -3.26 -29.99
C LEU A 15 19.13 -3.00 -30.02
N ALA A 16 18.44 -3.41 -31.09
CA ALA A 16 16.99 -3.29 -31.19
C ALA A 16 16.26 -4.16 -30.17
N TRP A 17 16.79 -5.36 -29.87
CA TRP A 17 16.24 -6.26 -28.86
C TRP A 17 16.44 -5.78 -27.42
N VAL A 18 17.58 -5.15 -27.13
CA VAL A 18 17.83 -4.55 -25.81
C VAL A 18 16.94 -3.32 -25.59
N ALA A 19 16.60 -2.57 -26.63
CA ALA A 19 15.76 -1.37 -26.53
C ALA A 19 14.30 -1.66 -26.13
N THR A 20 13.84 -2.92 -26.23
CA THR A 20 12.49 -3.35 -25.82
C THR A 20 12.47 -4.05 -24.46
N ALA A 21 13.55 -3.94 -23.67
CA ALA A 21 13.59 -4.53 -22.33
C ALA A 21 12.78 -3.66 -21.36
N ASP A 22 11.56 -4.10 -21.02
CA ASP A 22 10.77 -3.51 -19.95
C ASP A 22 11.18 -4.09 -18.59
N ALA A 23 11.26 -3.24 -17.58
CA ALA A 23 11.37 -3.68 -16.20
C ALA A 23 10.05 -4.31 -15.74
N GLN A 24 10.12 -5.25 -14.80
CA GLN A 24 8.92 -5.85 -14.23
C GLN A 24 8.10 -4.78 -13.49
N PRO A 25 6.76 -4.76 -13.65
CA PRO A 25 5.89 -3.80 -12.98
C PRO A 25 5.70 -4.22 -11.51
N PHE A 26 6.77 -4.20 -10.73
CA PHE A 26 6.68 -4.45 -9.30
C PHE A 26 6.11 -3.22 -8.60
N ALA A 27 4.96 -3.41 -7.95
CA ALA A 27 4.37 -2.44 -7.05
C ALA A 27 4.28 -3.05 -5.65
N ILE A 28 4.53 -2.23 -4.63
CA ILE A 28 4.13 -2.51 -3.25
C ILE A 28 2.92 -1.62 -3.01
N ASP A 29 1.73 -2.21 -3.15
CA ASP A 29 0.49 -1.49 -2.97
C ASP A 29 0.23 -1.21 -1.48
N TRP A 30 -0.34 -0.04 -1.20
CA TRP A 30 -0.79 0.29 0.14
C TRP A 30 -2.16 -0.34 0.40
N HIS A 31 -2.30 -0.96 1.57
CA HIS A 31 -3.54 -1.58 2.02
C HIS A 31 -3.84 -1.17 3.46
N THR A 32 -5.12 -1.08 3.79
CA THR A 32 -5.63 -0.91 5.14
C THR A 32 -6.43 -2.16 5.54
N ILE A 33 -6.51 -2.45 6.85
CA ILE A 33 -7.38 -3.51 7.39
C ILE A 33 -8.52 -2.82 8.14
N ASP A 34 -9.55 -2.45 7.39
CA ASP A 34 -10.68 -1.69 7.92
C ASP A 34 -11.65 -2.67 8.60
N GLY A 35 -11.83 -2.57 9.92
CA GLY A 35 -12.80 -3.40 10.66
C GLY A 35 -12.23 -4.56 11.48
N GLY A 36 -10.95 -4.53 11.85
CA GLY A 36 -10.38 -5.50 12.81
C GLY A 36 -10.85 -5.25 14.25
N GLY A 37 -11.35 -6.28 14.94
CA GLY A 37 -11.86 -6.15 16.30
C GLY A 37 -12.70 -7.31 16.81
N GLY A 38 -13.15 -7.20 18.05
CA GLY A 38 -14.11 -8.14 18.62
C GLY A 38 -14.24 -8.06 20.12
N THR A 39 -15.22 -8.79 20.64
CA THR A 39 -15.43 -9.01 22.07
C THR A 39 -15.06 -10.45 22.42
N SER A 40 -14.13 -10.61 23.34
CA SER A 40 -13.80 -11.89 23.97
C SER A 40 -14.51 -11.99 25.32
N THR A 41 -15.12 -13.13 25.61
CA THR A 41 -15.85 -13.38 26.87
C THR A 41 -15.28 -14.58 27.61
N GLY A 42 -15.25 -14.50 28.95
CA GLY A 42 -14.84 -15.61 29.81
C GLY A 42 -15.44 -15.48 31.21
N GLY A 43 -16.42 -16.33 31.54
CA GLY A 43 -17.15 -16.23 32.80
C GLY A 43 -17.91 -14.90 32.91
N VAL A 44 -17.62 -14.13 33.96
CA VAL A 44 -18.21 -12.80 34.19
C VAL A 44 -17.43 -11.66 33.52
N TYR A 45 -16.35 -11.96 32.81
CA TYR A 45 -15.50 -10.95 32.20
C TYR A 45 -15.74 -10.85 30.68
N SER A 46 -15.65 -9.61 30.19
CA SER A 46 -15.74 -9.27 28.78
C SER A 46 -14.63 -8.27 28.43
N VAL A 47 -13.93 -8.52 27.32
CA VAL A 47 -12.87 -7.66 26.79
C VAL A 47 -13.22 -7.33 25.35
N SER A 48 -13.41 -6.06 25.04
CA SER A 48 -13.64 -5.59 23.67
C SER A 48 -12.46 -4.75 23.20
N GLY A 49 -12.01 -4.95 21.98
CA GLY A 49 -10.90 -4.19 21.43
C GLY A 49 -10.87 -4.24 19.91
N THR A 50 -9.99 -3.42 19.33
CA THR A 50 -9.75 -3.37 17.90
C THR A 50 -8.31 -3.30 17.52
N ILE A 51 -8.07 -3.75 16.31
CA ILE A 51 -6.80 -3.55 15.65
C ILE A 51 -6.71 -2.06 15.33
N GLY A 52 -5.83 -1.36 16.05
CA GLY A 52 -5.58 0.05 15.82
C GLY A 52 -4.96 0.27 14.45
N GLN A 53 -5.59 1.11 13.63
CA GLN A 53 -4.92 1.67 12.47
C GLN A 53 -4.10 2.91 12.89
N PRO A 54 -2.96 3.18 12.23
CA PRO A 54 -2.13 4.35 12.53
C PRO A 54 -2.80 5.70 12.20
N ASP A 55 -3.97 5.70 11.55
CA ASP A 55 -4.82 6.87 11.31
C ASP A 55 -5.76 7.18 12.49
N ALA A 56 -5.79 6.35 13.54
CA ALA A 56 -6.52 6.62 14.76
C ALA A 56 -5.91 7.84 15.48
N GLY A 57 -6.71 8.89 15.66
CA GLY A 57 -6.29 10.15 16.28
C GLY A 57 -7.01 11.36 15.69
N ARG A 58 -6.76 12.52 16.30
CA ARG A 58 -7.33 13.80 15.85
C ARG A 58 -6.53 14.36 14.68
N MET A 59 -7.15 14.39 13.51
CA MET A 59 -6.65 15.06 12.32
C MET A 59 -7.21 16.48 12.26
N SER A 60 -6.41 17.46 11.84
CA SER A 60 -6.86 18.84 11.68
C SER A 60 -6.30 19.47 10.40
N GLY A 61 -7.08 20.39 9.83
CA GLY A 61 -6.72 21.12 8.62
C GLY A 61 -7.61 22.35 8.43
N GLY A 62 -7.01 23.53 8.42
CA GLY A 62 -7.76 24.80 8.41
C GLY A 62 -8.65 24.92 9.64
N ASN A 63 -9.94 25.19 9.42
CA ASN A 63 -10.95 25.26 10.49
C ASN A 63 -11.63 23.90 10.77
N TYR A 64 -11.17 22.82 10.14
CA TYR A 64 -11.79 21.51 10.23
C TYR A 64 -10.95 20.56 11.05
N SER A 65 -11.65 19.60 11.65
CA SER A 65 -11.02 18.54 12.41
C SER A 65 -11.85 17.28 12.35
N ILE A 66 -11.17 16.13 12.32
CA ILE A 66 -11.78 14.81 12.28
C ILE A 66 -11.09 13.99 13.36
N ASP A 67 -11.85 13.45 14.30
CA ASP A 67 -11.35 12.44 15.23
C ASP A 67 -11.64 11.06 14.63
N GLY A 68 -10.58 10.41 14.13
CA GLY A 68 -10.63 9.06 13.61
C GLY A 68 -10.27 8.03 14.67
N GLY A 69 -10.72 6.79 14.50
CA GLY A 69 -10.37 5.67 15.38
C GLY A 69 -11.58 4.96 15.98
N PHE A 70 -11.33 3.78 16.55
CA PHE A 70 -12.38 2.86 16.99
C PHE A 70 -13.14 3.29 18.25
N TRP A 71 -12.52 4.14 19.06
CA TRP A 71 -13.15 4.75 20.23
C TRP A 71 -13.13 6.25 20.02
N GLY A 72 -14.03 6.75 19.18
CA GLY A 72 -14.29 8.19 19.09
C GLY A 72 -14.53 8.74 20.50
N ILE A 73 -14.10 9.98 20.75
CA ILE A 73 -14.35 10.66 22.02
C ILE A 73 -15.84 10.48 22.33
N ILE A 74 -16.17 9.72 23.37
CA ILE A 74 -17.48 9.81 24.00
C ILE A 74 -17.49 11.22 24.55
N ALA A 75 -18.00 12.18 23.76
CA ALA A 75 -18.34 13.49 24.27
C ALA A 75 -19.57 13.22 25.14
N VAL A 76 -19.32 12.88 26.41
CA VAL A 76 -20.35 12.94 27.44
C VAL A 76 -20.78 14.41 27.48
N VAL A 77 -21.98 14.66 26.96
CA VAL A 77 -22.74 15.89 27.18
C VAL A 77 -23.50 15.73 28.49
#